data_AF-A0A1F4BEC6-F1
#
_entry.id   AF-A0A1F4BEC6-F1
#
_cell.length_a   1.000
_cell.length_b   1.000
_cell.length_c   1.000
_cell.angle_alpha   90.00
_cell.angle_beta   90.00
_cell.angle_gamma   90.00
#
_symmetry.space_group_name_H-M   'P 1'
#
loop_
_entity.id
_entity.type
_entity.pdbx_description
1 polymer ?
#
loop_
_entity_poly.entity_id
_entity_poly.type
_entity_poly.pdbx_seq_one_letter_code
_entity_poly.pdbx_strand_id
1 'polypeptide(L)'
;MENVRDALAADLKAIHAGKQTAVQYQALAARVNAEVANMVKNCKLDPKADEQFHQVISELMAGAESMEGKDQAAAPRRGAERAAKALNAYGRHFEHPGWKRL
;
A
#
# COMPACT_ATOMS: atom_id res chain seq x y z
N MET A 1 4.01 0.92 8.76
CA MET A 1 3.90 1.66 7.48
C MET A 1 5.18 1.61 6.65
N GLU A 2 6.37 1.75 7.24
CA GLU A 2 7.65 1.70 6.51
C GLU A 2 7.82 0.43 5.68
N ASN A 3 7.55 -0.75 6.25
CA ASN A 3 7.63 -2.03 5.53
C ASN A 3 6.78 -2.06 4.25
N VAL A 4 5.58 -1.49 4.29
CA VAL A 4 4.68 -1.39 3.12
C VAL A 4 5.29 -0.46 2.07
N ARG A 5 5.82 0.68 2.51
CA ARG A 5 6.47 1.67 1.64
C ARG A 5 7.73 1.13 0.99
N ASP A 6 8.55 0.39 1.73
CA ASP A 6 9.78 -0.20 1.21
C ASP A 6 9.53 -1.36 0.26
N ALA A 7 8.50 -2.18 0.53
CA ALA A 7 8.06 -3.20 -0.41
C ALA A 7 7.63 -2.58 -1.75
N LEU A 8 6.84 -1.50 -1.72
CA LEU A 8 6.45 -0.79 -2.94
C LEU A 8 7.64 -0.11 -3.62
N ALA A 9 8.56 0.50 -2.86
CA ALA A 9 9.73 1.18 -3.38
C ALA A 9 10.66 0.24 -4.15
N ALA A 10 10.85 -0.99 -3.67
CA ALA A 10 11.67 -2.01 -4.31
C ALA A 10 11.18 -2.37 -5.72
N ASP A 11 9.86 -2.28 -5.92
CA ASP A 11 9.17 -2.70 -7.14
C ASP A 11 8.87 -1.54 -8.10
N LEU A 12 8.96 -0.29 -7.60
CA LEU A 12 8.52 0.92 -8.29
C LEU A 12 9.16 1.08 -9.68
N LYS A 13 10.46 0.78 -9.81
CA LYS A 13 11.18 0.87 -11.09
C LYS A 13 10.59 -0.10 -12.13
N ALA A 14 10.28 -1.33 -11.74
CA ALA A 14 9.71 -2.34 -12.64
C ALA A 14 8.25 -1.99 -13.01
N ILE A 15 7.48 -1.50 -12.04
CA ILE A 15 6.09 -1.05 -12.23
C ILE A 15 6.04 0.11 -13.25
N HIS A 16 6.86 1.15 -13.06
CA HIS A 16 6.93 2.29 -13.99
C HIS A 16 7.38 1.89 -15.39
N ALA A 17 8.32 0.95 -15.49
CA ALA A 17 8.79 0.41 -16.76
C ALA A 17 7.80 -0.56 -17.42
N GLY A 18 6.67 -0.89 -16.78
CA GLY A 18 5.72 -1.88 -17.28
C GLY A 18 6.27 -3.31 -17.31
N LYS A 19 7.31 -3.61 -16.54
CA LYS A 19 8.01 -4.90 -16.52
C LYS A 19 7.62 -5.81 -15.36
N GLN A 20 6.81 -5.30 -14.43
CA GLN A 20 6.32 -6.07 -13.31
C GLN A 20 5.34 -7.16 -13.79
N THR A 21 5.61 -8.41 -13.42
CA THR A 21 4.78 -9.56 -13.80
C THR A 21 3.58 -9.72 -12.86
N ALA A 22 2.56 -10.48 -13.28
CA ALA A 22 1.41 -10.79 -12.45
C ALA A 22 1.80 -11.47 -11.12
N VAL A 23 2.76 -12.40 -11.15
CA VAL A 23 3.26 -13.09 -9.94
C VAL A 23 3.93 -12.10 -8.98
N GLN A 24 4.69 -11.13 -9.51
CA GLN A 24 5.31 -10.10 -8.67
C GLN A 24 4.27 -9.15 -8.07
N TYR A 25 3.22 -8.77 -8.82
CA TYR A 25 2.11 -8.01 -8.25
C TYR A 25 1.38 -8.79 -7.14
N GLN A 26 1.14 -10.08 -7.32
CA GLN A 26 0.55 -10.93 -6.28
C GLN A 26 1.44 -11.02 -5.03
N ALA A 27 2.76 -11.17 -5.21
CA ALA A 27 3.71 -11.18 -4.09
C ALA A 27 3.72 -9.82 -3.35
N LEU A 28 3.71 -8.71 -4.09
CA LEU A 28 3.61 -7.37 -3.52
C LEU A 28 2.31 -7.21 -2.73
N ALA A 29 1.17 -7.62 -3.29
CA ALA A 29 -0.13 -7.58 -2.64
C ALA A 29 -0.16 -8.40 -1.34
N ALA A 30 0.35 -9.64 -1.37
CA ALA A 30 0.43 -10.49 -0.20
C ALA A 30 1.25 -9.82 0.92
N ARG A 31 2.35 -9.17 0.57
CA ARG A 31 3.18 -8.43 1.55
C ARG A 31 2.46 -7.21 2.11
N VAL A 32 1.77 -6.43 1.28
CA VAL A 32 0.93 -5.31 1.72
C VAL A 32 -0.14 -5.80 2.70
N ASN A 33 -0.87 -6.86 2.34
CA ASN A 33 -1.93 -7.44 3.16
C ASN A 33 -1.42 -7.95 4.51
N ALA A 34 -0.28 -8.63 4.54
CA ALA A 34 0.33 -9.14 5.77
C ALA A 34 0.74 -7.99 6.72
N GLU A 35 1.39 -6.95 6.19
CA GLU A 35 1.77 -5.78 6.98
C GLU A 35 0.54 -5.01 7.49
N VAL A 36 -0.50 -4.84 6.66
CA VAL A 36 -1.77 -4.23 7.07
C VAL A 36 -2.43 -5.02 8.20
N ALA A 37 -2.54 -6.34 8.06
CA ALA A 37 -3.09 -7.19 9.11
C ALA A 37 -2.31 -7.08 10.42
N ASN A 38 -0.98 -7.02 10.34
CA ASN A 38 -0.11 -6.80 11.51
C ASN A 38 -0.35 -5.42 12.15
N MET A 39 -0.54 -4.37 11.36
CA MET A 39 -0.81 -3.02 11.88
C MET A 39 -2.18 -2.95 12.56
N VAL A 40 -3.23 -3.50 11.93
CA VAL A 40 -4.58 -3.54 12.50
C VAL A 40 -4.61 -4.34 13.81
N LYS A 41 -3.97 -5.52 13.84
CA LYS A 41 -3.88 -6.35 15.05
C LYS A 41 -3.21 -5.64 16.23
N ASN A 42 -2.27 -4.75 15.95
CA ASN A 42 -1.51 -4.02 16.97
C ASN A 42 -1.94 -2.55 17.09
N CYS A 43 -3.11 -2.16 16.55
CA CYS A 43 -3.53 -0.76 16.54
C CYS A 43 -3.81 -0.26 17.98
N LYS A 44 -3.17 0.86 18.33
CA LYS A 44 -3.32 1.56 19.62
C LYS A 44 -3.48 3.07 19.42
N LEU A 45 -3.97 3.48 18.24
CA LEU A 45 -4.09 4.89 17.88
C LEU A 45 -5.26 5.55 18.60
N ASP A 46 -5.13 6.82 18.92
CA ASP A 46 -6.25 7.66 19.37
C ASP A 46 -7.34 7.75 18.28
N PRO A 47 -8.64 7.92 18.64
CA PRO A 47 -9.76 7.81 17.70
C PRO A 47 -9.68 8.70 16.45
N LYS A 48 -9.10 9.91 16.56
CA LYS A 48 -8.94 10.82 15.42
C LYS A 48 -7.84 10.35 14.46
N ALA A 49 -6.73 9.84 15.00
CA ALA A 49 -5.66 9.26 14.19
C ALA A 49 -6.13 7.95 13.55
N ASP A 50 -6.96 7.20 14.27
CA ASP A 50 -7.61 5.97 13.82
C ASP A 50 -8.50 6.18 12.60
N GLU A 51 -9.31 7.25 12.53
CA GLU A 51 -10.15 7.55 11.35
C GLU A 51 -9.34 7.78 10.06
N GLN A 52 -8.34 8.66 10.11
CA GLN A 52 -7.48 8.93 8.94
C GLN A 52 -6.61 7.71 8.59
N PHE A 53 -6.21 6.93 9.60
CA PHE A 53 -5.44 5.72 9.40
C PHE A 53 -6.29 4.64 8.71
N HIS A 54 -7.55 4.47 9.11
CA HIS A 54 -8.48 3.55 8.47
C HIS A 54 -8.73 3.87 6.99
N GLN A 55 -8.74 5.15 6.61
CA GLN A 55 -8.81 5.53 5.20
C GLN A 55 -7.55 5.07 4.43
N VAL A 56 -6.36 5.31 4.98
CA VAL A 56 -5.09 4.83 4.39
C VAL A 56 -5.09 3.30 4.26
N ILE A 57 -5.50 2.59 5.32
CA ILE A 57 -5.56 1.13 5.34
C ILE A 57 -6.54 0.59 4.28
N SER A 58 -7.73 1.19 4.18
CA SER A 58 -8.74 0.81 3.18
C SER A 58 -8.18 0.96 1.75
N GLU A 59 -7.49 2.06 1.47
CA GLU A 59 -6.88 2.30 0.16
C GLU A 59 -5.72 1.33 -0.14
N LEU A 60 -4.94 0.95 0.88
CA LEU A 60 -3.89 -0.08 0.74
C LEU A 60 -4.48 -1.46 0.41
N MET A 61 -5.54 -1.86 1.11
CA MET A 61 -6.20 -3.14 0.88
C MET A 61 -6.86 -3.19 -0.50
N ALA A 62 -7.55 -2.13 -0.91
CA ALA A 62 -8.15 -2.05 -2.25
C ALA A 62 -7.08 -2.04 -3.36
N GLY A 63 -5.93 -1.39 -3.12
CA GLY A 63 -4.77 -1.47 -4.00
C GLY A 63 -4.21 -2.90 -4.10
N ALA A 64 -4.11 -3.60 -2.98
CA ALA A 64 -3.64 -5.00 -2.93
C ALA A 64 -4.58 -5.94 -3.68
N GLU A 65 -5.90 -5.82 -3.49
CA GLU A 65 -6.89 -6.61 -4.22
C GLU A 65 -6.78 -6.41 -5.75
N SER A 66 -6.61 -5.17 -6.20
CA SER A 66 -6.36 -4.87 -7.61
C SER A 66 -5.04 -5.49 -8.10
N MET A 67 -3.97 -5.45 -7.31
CA MET A 67 -2.68 -6.08 -7.64
C MET A 67 -2.78 -7.61 -7.77
N GLU A 68 -3.64 -8.26 -6.98
CA GLU A 68 -3.88 -9.70 -7.09
C GLU A 68 -4.57 -10.10 -8.41
N GLY A 69 -5.11 -9.12 -9.15
CA GLY A 69 -5.87 -9.34 -10.38
C GLY A 69 -7.27 -9.92 -10.11
N LYS A 70 -7.78 -9.77 -8.88
CA LYS A 70 -9.14 -10.20 -8.51
C LYS A 70 -10.22 -9.30 -9.09
N ASP A 71 -9.90 -8.03 -9.29
CA ASP A 71 -10.75 -7.09 -10.03
C ASP A 71 -10.39 -7.13 -11.52
N GLN A 72 -11.25 -7.76 -12.33
CA GLN A 72 -11.06 -7.84 -13.78
C GLN A 72 -11.16 -6.48 -14.49
N ALA A 73 -11.77 -5.47 -13.86
CA ALA A 73 -11.85 -4.11 -14.38
C ALA A 73 -10.59 -3.28 -14.04
N ALA A 74 -9.79 -3.68 -13.05
CA ALA A 74 -8.59 -2.98 -12.62
C ALA A 74 -7.30 -3.67 -13.09
N ALA A 75 -6.44 -2.93 -13.79
CA ALA A 75 -5.10 -3.40 -14.10
C ALA A 75 -4.27 -3.48 -12.79
N PRO A 76 -3.50 -4.57 -12.55
CA PRO A 76 -2.67 -4.71 -11.35
C PRO A 76 -1.75 -3.52 -11.05
N ARG A 77 -1.23 -2.89 -12.11
CA ARG A 77 -0.48 -1.63 -12.03
C ARG A 77 -1.26 -0.50 -11.34
N ARG A 78 -2.55 -0.34 -11.65
CA ARG A 78 -3.41 0.67 -11.01
C ARG A 78 -3.57 0.38 -9.51
N GLY A 79 -3.58 -0.89 -9.12
CA GLY A 79 -3.55 -1.30 -7.72
C GLY A 79 -2.29 -0.82 -6.98
N ALA A 80 -1.12 -1.04 -7.58
CA ALA A 80 0.14 -0.55 -7.02
C ALA A 80 0.20 0.98 -6.97
N GLU A 81 -0.29 1.68 -7.99
CA GLU A 81 -0.38 3.14 -8.00
C GLU A 81 -1.34 3.67 -6.91
N ARG A 82 -2.45 2.98 -6.66
CA ARG A 82 -3.38 3.30 -5.57
C ARG A 82 -2.71 3.15 -4.21
N ALA A 83 -2.00 2.05 -3.98
CA ALA A 83 -1.23 1.83 -2.76
C ALA A 83 -0.15 2.91 -2.55
N ALA A 84 0.57 3.31 -3.60
CA ALA A 84 1.55 4.41 -3.55
C ALA A 84 0.90 5.74 -3.14
N LYS A 85 -0.27 6.06 -3.71
CA LYS A 85 -1.03 7.27 -3.34
C LYS A 85 -1.46 7.26 -1.87
N ALA A 86 -1.89 6.11 -1.35
CA ALA A 86 -2.25 5.94 0.06
C ALA A 86 -1.05 6.20 0.99
N LEU A 87 0.13 5.65 0.65
CA LEU A 87 1.38 5.89 1.40
C LEU A 87 1.84 7.35 1.34
N ASN A 88 1.63 8.01 0.20
CA ASN A 88 1.90 9.43 0.06
C ASN A 88 0.89 10.27 0.85
N ALA A 89 -0.35 9.82 1.03
CA ALA A 89 -1.33 10.45 1.91
C ALA A 89 -0.97 10.27 3.39
N TYR A 90 -0.56 9.06 3.79
CA TYR A 90 -0.05 8.80 5.14
C TYR A 90 1.04 9.80 5.54
N GLY A 91 2.06 9.99 4.70
CA GLY A 91 3.14 10.93 4.98
C GLY A 91 2.74 12.41 5.07
N ARG A 92 1.55 12.79 4.57
CA ARG A 92 1.03 14.16 4.70
C ARG A 92 0.23 14.37 5.99
N HIS A 93 -0.40 13.31 6.50
CA HIS A 93 -1.34 13.39 7.62
C HIS A 93 -0.74 12.94 8.95
N PHE A 94 0.33 12.14 8.91
CA PHE A 94 0.95 11.59 10.10
C PHE A 94 2.38 12.13 10.28
N GLU A 95 2.71 12.53 11.50
CA GLU A 95 4.07 12.89 11.87
C GLU A 95 4.93 11.63 11.93
N HIS A 96 5.53 11.29 10.79
CA HIS A 96 6.45 10.17 10.67
C HIS A 96 7.84 10.72 10.27
N PRO A 97 8.76 10.90 11.24
CA PRO A 97 10.10 11.44 10.96
C PRO A 97 10.83 10.66 9.88
N GLY A 98 11.35 11.36 8.87
CA GLY A 98 12.11 10.74 7.77
C GLY A 98 11.25 10.07 6.69
N TRP A 99 9.92 10.16 6.75
CA TRP A 99 9.06 9.57 5.72
C TRP A 99 9.31 10.17 4.34
N LYS A 100 9.50 9.29 3.35
CA LYS A 100 9.74 9.68 1.95
C LYS A 100 8.61 9.19 1.07
N ARG A 101 7.98 10.14 0.37
CA ARG A 101 7.02 9.83 -0.69
C ARG A 101 7.62 8.93 -1.77
N LEU A 102 6.76 8.12 -2.38
CA LEU A 102 7.04 7.28 -3.54
C LEU A 102 6.68 7.99 -4.83
#